data_AF-A0A1V4LZ90-F1
#
_entry.id   AF-A0A1V4LZ90-F1
#
_cell.length_a   1.000
_cell.length_b   1.000
_cell.length_c   1.000
_cell.angle_alpha   90.00
_cell.angle_beta   90.00
_cell.angle_gamma   90.00
#
_symmetry.space_group_name_H-M   'P 1'
#
loop_
_entity.id
_entity.type
_entity.pdbx_description
1 polymer ?
#
loop_
_entity_poly.entity_id
_entity_poly.type
_entity_poly.pdbx_seq_one_letter_code
_entity_poly.pdbx_strand_id
1 'polypeptide(L)'
;MDSPPKEKRKKESNHFDHLSMEEVISHIKEIIEEQIEPSESLNLLIAQAEKKINCPQEIDLEKIKDLILKHPFFKNPNHYHIRLITIMKYLKKKGVDITIPDLDLMVDELIASLPGVKKVSSDRYQYKK
;
A
#
# COMPACT_ATOMS: atom_id res chain seq x y z
N MET A 1 -20.81 -51.57 9.48
CA MET A 1 -19.90 -50.62 8.81
C MET A 1 -20.38 -49.23 9.19
N ASP A 2 -20.05 -48.81 10.41
CA ASP A 2 -20.40 -47.49 10.93
C ASP A 2 -19.34 -46.48 10.51
N SER A 3 -19.74 -45.43 9.81
CA SER A 3 -18.87 -44.30 9.49
C SER A 3 -18.73 -43.41 10.73
N PRO A 4 -17.53 -42.92 11.08
CA PRO A 4 -17.37 -42.05 12.22
C PRO A 4 -17.97 -40.65 11.97
N PRO A 5 -18.35 -39.91 13.03
CA PRO A 5 -19.03 -38.63 12.88
C PRO A 5 -18.08 -37.57 12.31
N LYS A 6 -18.57 -36.78 11.35
CA LYS A 6 -17.86 -35.61 10.83
C LYS A 6 -17.74 -34.55 11.93
N GLU A 7 -16.55 -34.43 12.49
CA GLU A 7 -16.17 -33.38 13.42
C GLU A 7 -16.31 -32.01 12.75
N LYS A 8 -17.33 -31.25 13.17
CA LYS A 8 -17.52 -29.86 12.75
C LYS A 8 -16.42 -29.02 13.38
N ARG A 9 -15.31 -28.81 12.67
CA ARG A 9 -14.35 -27.75 13.01
C ARG A 9 -15.08 -26.41 13.00
N LYS A 10 -15.38 -25.87 14.18
CA LYS A 10 -15.73 -24.46 14.33
C LYS A 10 -14.57 -23.66 13.74
N LYS A 11 -14.84 -22.86 12.71
CA LYS A 11 -13.93 -21.80 12.28
C LYS A 11 -13.95 -20.76 13.40
N GLU A 12 -13.01 -20.84 14.33
CA GLU A 12 -12.68 -19.71 15.18
C GLU A 12 -12.16 -18.62 14.24
N SER A 13 -12.95 -17.56 14.06
CA SER A 13 -12.48 -16.34 13.40
C SER A 13 -11.36 -15.78 14.26
N ASN A 14 -10.16 -15.63 13.70
CA ASN A 14 -9.06 -15.01 14.41
C ASN A 14 -9.47 -13.58 14.77
N HIS A 15 -9.55 -13.28 16.07
CA HIS A 15 -9.93 -11.97 16.59
C HIS A 15 -9.06 -10.82 16.00
N PHE A 16 -7.87 -11.16 15.51
CA PHE A 16 -6.90 -10.23 14.93
C PHE A 16 -7.19 -9.79 13.49
N ASP A 17 -8.15 -10.39 12.79
CA ASP A 17 -8.42 -10.08 11.36
C ASP A 17 -8.93 -8.64 11.12
N HIS A 18 -9.30 -7.91 12.18
CA HIS A 18 -9.79 -6.53 12.13
C HIS A 18 -8.90 -5.50 12.83
N LEU A 19 -7.78 -5.94 13.43
CA LEU A 19 -6.90 -5.05 14.19
C LEU A 19 -5.79 -4.49 13.29
N SER A 20 -5.44 -3.22 13.50
CA SER A 20 -4.25 -2.62 12.89
C SER A 20 -2.99 -3.28 13.45
N MET A 21 -1.86 -3.19 12.73
CA MET A 21 -0.63 -3.84 13.18
C MET A 21 -0.11 -3.23 14.49
N GLU A 22 -0.38 -1.95 14.73
CA GLU A 22 -0.12 -1.24 15.98
C GLU A 22 -0.95 -1.80 17.14
N GLU A 23 -2.23 -2.09 16.90
CA GLU A 23 -3.13 -2.71 17.88
C GLU A 23 -2.73 -4.15 18.19
N VAL A 24 -2.28 -4.91 17.18
CA VAL A 24 -1.73 -6.26 17.37
C VAL A 24 -0.47 -6.23 18.23
N ILE A 25 0.44 -5.28 17.99
CA ILE A 25 1.65 -5.11 18.80
C ILE A 25 1.31 -4.71 20.24
N SER A 26 0.33 -3.84 20.42
CA SER A 26 -0.11 -3.40 21.74
C SER A 26 -0.67 -4.57 22.56
N HIS A 27 -1.52 -5.41 21.97
CA HIS A 27 -1.98 -6.63 22.64
C HIS A 27 -0.85 -7.63 22.94
N ILE A 28 0.13 -7.76 22.03
CA ILE A 28 1.30 -8.61 22.29
C ILE A 28 2.07 -8.08 23.49
N LYS A 29 2.26 -6.75 23.62
CA LYS A 29 2.91 -6.14 24.80
C LYS A 29 2.15 -6.44 26.09
N GLU A 30 0.84 -6.26 26.11
CA GLU A 30 0.00 -6.53 27.29
C GLU A 30 0.15 -7.98 27.77
N ILE A 31 0.07 -8.95 26.86
CA ILE A 31 0.23 -10.39 27.18
C ILE A 31 1.63 -10.70 27.73
N ILE A 32 2.66 -9.97 27.28
CA ILE A 32 4.03 -10.17 27.73
C ILE A 32 4.26 -9.49 29.09
N GLU A 33 3.69 -8.31 29.33
CA GLU A 33 3.77 -7.60 30.62
C GLU A 33 3.08 -8.37 31.75
N GLU A 34 2.08 -9.19 31.42
CA GLU A 34 1.49 -10.17 32.34
C GLU A 34 2.45 -11.33 32.71
N GLN A 35 3.56 -11.51 31.98
CA GLN A 35 4.62 -12.45 32.33
C GLN A 35 5.70 -11.78 33.18
N ILE A 36 6.08 -12.46 34.27
CA ILE A 36 6.90 -11.92 35.37
C ILE A 36 8.25 -11.34 34.92
N GLU A 37 8.79 -11.76 33.77
CA GLU A 37 9.98 -11.14 33.14
C GLU A 37 9.88 -11.16 31.60
N PRO A 38 9.46 -10.07 30.93
CA PRO A 38 9.71 -9.87 29.51
C PRO A 38 11.22 -9.92 29.23
N SER A 39 11.68 -10.87 28.41
CA SER A 39 13.09 -10.87 28.00
C SER A 39 13.44 -9.57 27.25
N GLU A 40 14.57 -8.93 27.56
CA GLU A 40 15.03 -7.71 26.88
C GLU A 40 15.05 -7.84 25.34
N SER A 41 15.35 -9.04 24.84
CA SER A 41 15.32 -9.39 23.42
C SER A 41 13.95 -9.18 22.77
N LEU A 42 12.87 -9.43 23.50
CA LEU A 42 11.50 -9.31 23.00
C LEU A 42 11.06 -7.84 22.94
N ASN A 43 11.41 -7.05 23.95
CA ASN A 43 11.19 -5.59 23.92
C ASN A 43 11.95 -4.93 22.78
N LEU A 44 13.18 -5.36 22.51
CA LEU A 44 13.96 -4.92 21.34
C LEU A 44 13.29 -5.28 20.02
N LEU A 45 12.77 -6.50 19.87
CA LEU A 45 12.05 -6.93 18.67
C LEU A 45 10.77 -6.11 18.45
N ILE A 46 10.02 -5.84 19.51
CA ILE A 46 8.80 -5.03 19.42
C ILE A 46 9.15 -3.59 19.03
N ALA A 47 10.14 -2.98 19.66
CA ALA A 47 10.60 -1.64 19.29
C ALA A 47 11.09 -1.58 17.83
N GLN A 48 11.72 -2.65 17.32
CA GLN A 48 12.11 -2.74 15.91
C GLN A 48 10.90 -2.90 14.97
N ALA A 49 9.88 -3.65 15.37
CA ALA A 49 8.64 -3.78 14.61
C ALA A 49 7.89 -2.45 14.55
N GLU A 50 7.75 -1.76 15.68
CA GLU A 50 7.15 -0.42 15.77
C GLU A 50 7.90 0.59 14.91
N LYS A 51 9.24 0.55 14.90
CA LYS A 51 10.05 1.40 14.02
C LYS A 51 9.83 1.10 12.54
N LYS A 52 9.61 -0.17 12.15
CA LYS A 52 9.35 -0.54 10.75
C LYS A 52 7.95 -0.14 10.29
N ILE A 53 6.98 -0.21 11.20
CA ILE A 53 5.58 0.18 10.92
C ILE A 53 5.46 1.70 10.85
N ASN A 54 6.10 2.42 11.78
CA ASN A 54 6.13 3.89 11.82
C ASN A 54 7.21 4.51 10.92
N CYS A 55 7.87 3.73 10.05
CA CYS A 55 8.73 4.31 9.04
C CYS A 55 7.83 4.69 7.86
N PRO A 56 7.49 5.97 7.65
CA PRO A 56 6.87 6.36 6.41
C PRO A 56 7.82 5.91 5.31
N GLN A 57 7.38 4.99 4.44
CA GLN A 57 8.12 4.74 3.22
C GLN A 57 8.23 6.10 2.53
N GLU A 58 9.42 6.67 2.52
CA GLU A 58 9.65 7.98 1.95
C GLU A 58 9.40 7.86 0.45
N ILE A 59 8.24 8.35 0.01
CA ILE A 59 7.83 8.25 -1.39
C ILE A 59 8.62 9.28 -2.16
N ASP A 60 9.56 8.81 -2.97
CA ASP A 60 10.30 9.67 -3.90
C ASP A 60 9.40 10.10 -5.06
N LEU A 61 8.69 11.21 -4.87
CA LEU A 61 7.78 11.80 -5.84
C LEU A 61 8.47 12.23 -7.13
N GLU A 62 9.74 12.67 -7.06
CA GLU A 62 10.50 13.04 -8.26
C GLU A 62 10.81 11.80 -9.11
N LYS A 63 11.18 10.69 -8.47
CA LYS A 63 11.35 9.41 -9.19
C LYS A 63 10.04 8.93 -9.82
N ILE A 64 8.90 9.09 -9.14
CA ILE A 64 7.59 8.74 -9.71
C ILE A 64 7.27 9.63 -10.91
N LYS A 65 7.50 10.94 -10.80
CA LYS A 65 7.32 11.90 -11.90
C LYS A 65 8.15 11.54 -13.12
N ASP A 66 9.42 11.21 -12.93
CA ASP A 66 10.31 10.75 -13.98
C ASP A 66 9.80 9.49 -14.68
N LEU A 67 9.23 8.54 -13.92
CA LEU A 67 8.63 7.34 -14.48
C LEU A 67 7.37 7.68 -15.29
N ILE A 68 6.51 8.57 -14.79
CA ILE A 68 5.29 9.03 -15.47
C ILE A 68 5.67 9.68 -16.81
N LEU A 69 6.63 10.60 -16.84
CA LEU A 69 7.10 11.24 -18.08
C LEU A 69 7.69 10.25 -19.08
N LYS A 70 8.22 9.11 -18.61
CA LYS A 70 8.72 8.04 -19.47
C LYS A 70 7.61 7.17 -20.07
N HIS A 71 6.37 7.24 -19.57
CA HIS A 71 5.26 6.43 -20.07
C HIS A 71 4.93 6.81 -21.54
N PRO A 72 4.66 5.84 -22.43
CA PRO A 72 4.46 6.10 -23.87
C PRO A 72 3.45 7.20 -24.20
N PHE A 73 2.36 7.27 -23.43
CA PHE A 73 1.35 8.34 -23.55
C PHE A 73 1.92 9.76 -23.42
N PHE A 74 2.83 10.01 -22.47
CA PHE A 74 3.40 11.35 -22.27
C PHE A 74 4.57 11.61 -23.22
N LYS A 75 5.29 10.58 -23.67
CA LYS A 75 6.33 10.72 -24.69
C LYS A 75 5.76 11.06 -26.06
N ASN A 76 4.69 10.35 -26.45
CA ASN A 76 4.04 10.47 -27.74
C ASN A 76 2.53 10.70 -27.52
N PRO A 77 2.12 11.94 -27.18
CA PRO A 77 0.71 12.29 -27.05
C PRO A 77 -0.03 11.99 -28.35
N ASN A 78 -1.07 11.17 -28.23
CA ASN A 78 -2.11 11.06 -29.24
C ASN A 78 -3.37 11.77 -28.75
N HIS A 79 -4.38 11.93 -29.61
CA HIS A 79 -5.63 12.60 -29.25
C HIS A 79 -6.51 11.85 -28.22
N TYR A 80 -6.09 10.66 -27.78
CA TYR A 80 -6.81 9.84 -26.81
C TYR A 80 -6.54 10.27 -25.36
N HIS A 81 -7.40 9.81 -24.45
CA HIS A 81 -7.23 10.02 -23.02
C HIS A 81 -6.60 8.77 -22.38
N ILE A 82 -5.77 8.97 -21.35
CA ILE A 82 -5.26 7.88 -20.51
C ILE A 82 -6.01 7.84 -19.18
N ARG A 83 -6.25 6.64 -18.66
CA ARG A 83 -6.83 6.45 -17.31
C ARG A 83 -5.73 6.37 -16.24
N LEU A 84 -6.00 6.89 -15.05
CA LEU A 84 -5.11 6.80 -13.88
C LEU A 84 -4.67 5.35 -13.61
N ILE A 85 -5.62 4.40 -13.65
CA ILE A 85 -5.32 2.97 -13.46
C ILE A 85 -4.28 2.42 -14.45
N THR A 86 -4.23 2.95 -15.67
CA THR A 86 -3.24 2.54 -16.66
C THR A 86 -1.85 3.03 -16.28
N ILE A 87 -1.76 4.27 -15.78
CA ILE A 87 -0.51 4.85 -15.27
C ILE A 87 -0.05 4.10 -14.01
N MET A 88 -0.97 3.83 -13.07
CA MET A 88 -0.68 3.03 -11.87
C MET A 88 -0.17 1.62 -12.22
N LYS A 89 -0.79 0.93 -13.19
CA LYS A 89 -0.32 -0.37 -13.69
C LYS A 89 1.09 -0.28 -14.28
N TYR A 90 1.41 0.82 -14.95
CA TYR A 90 2.76 1.05 -15.47
C TYR A 90 3.76 1.29 -14.34
N LEU A 91 3.43 2.12 -13.34
CA LEU A 91 4.28 2.35 -12.17
C LEU A 91 4.57 1.05 -11.42
N LYS A 92 3.55 0.20 -11.22
CA LYS A 92 3.71 -1.15 -10.67
C LYS A 92 4.73 -1.98 -11.47
N LYS A 93 4.63 -1.97 -12.80
CA LYS A 93 5.60 -2.67 -13.70
C LYS A 93 7.01 -2.08 -13.61
N LYS A 94 7.17 -0.85 -13.13
CA LYS A 94 8.46 -0.18 -12.92
C LYS A 94 8.99 -0.33 -11.50
N GLY A 95 8.33 -1.14 -10.66
CA GLY A 95 8.77 -1.43 -9.30
C GLY A 95 8.33 -0.41 -8.26
N VAL A 96 7.37 0.46 -8.58
CA VAL A 96 6.71 1.29 -7.56
C VAL A 96 5.77 0.40 -6.75
N ASP A 97 5.90 0.43 -5.43
CA ASP A 97 4.98 -0.24 -4.52
C ASP A 97 3.64 0.50 -4.54
N ILE A 98 2.59 -0.18 -5.01
CA ILE A 98 1.25 0.40 -5.13
C ILE A 98 0.38 0.15 -3.89
N THR A 99 0.90 -0.54 -2.87
CA THR A 99 0.21 -0.74 -1.59
C THR A 99 0.38 0.45 -0.65
N ILE A 100 1.22 1.40 -1.04
CA ILE A 100 1.41 2.66 -0.35
C ILE A 100 0.06 3.40 -0.27
N PRO A 101 -0.40 3.76 0.94
CA PRO A 101 -1.63 4.54 1.12
C PRO A 101 -1.60 5.83 0.31
N ASP A 102 -2.75 6.18 -0.28
CA ASP A 102 -2.97 7.42 -1.02
C ASP A 102 -2.03 7.66 -2.23
N LEU A 103 -1.26 6.65 -2.65
CA LEU A 103 -0.37 6.77 -3.81
C LEU A 103 -1.14 7.16 -5.08
N ASP A 104 -2.35 6.64 -5.25
CA ASP A 104 -3.21 6.98 -6.38
C ASP A 104 -3.61 8.46 -6.38
N LEU A 105 -3.91 9.03 -5.21
CA LEU A 105 -4.17 10.47 -5.04
C LEU A 105 -2.92 11.29 -5.36
N MET A 106 -1.76 10.89 -4.84
CA MET A 106 -0.49 11.58 -5.10
C MET A 106 -0.14 11.55 -6.60
N VAL A 107 -0.34 10.41 -7.25
CA VAL A 107 -0.09 10.25 -8.70
C VAL A 107 -1.10 11.07 -9.51
N ASP A 108 -2.36 11.13 -9.11
CA ASP A 108 -3.38 11.97 -9.74
C ASP A 108 -2.99 13.46 -9.72
N GLU A 109 -2.62 13.98 -8.56
CA GLU A 109 -2.16 15.36 -8.40
C GLU A 109 -0.90 15.64 -9.24
N LEU A 110 0.05 14.71 -9.22
CA LEU A 110 1.29 14.82 -9.98
C LEU A 110 1.00 14.90 -11.48
N ILE A 111 0.17 14.01 -12.02
CA ILE A 111 -0.22 14.04 -13.44
C ILE A 111 -0.94 15.34 -13.78
N ALA A 112 -1.87 15.79 -12.92
CA ALA A 112 -2.62 17.02 -13.13
C ALA A 112 -1.73 18.28 -13.13
N SER A 113 -0.60 18.24 -12.42
CA SER A 113 0.38 19.33 -12.37
C SER A 113 1.29 19.41 -13.62
N LEU A 114 1.31 18.38 -14.47
CA LEU A 114 2.22 18.33 -15.61
C LEU A 114 1.82 19.35 -16.70
N PRO A 115 2.78 20.12 -17.25
CA PRO A 115 2.50 21.11 -18.27
C PRO A 115 1.98 20.44 -19.55
N GLY A 116 0.84 20.90 -20.07
CA GLY A 116 0.18 20.33 -21.26
C GLY A 116 -0.77 19.16 -20.96
N VAL A 117 -0.88 18.72 -19.70
CA VAL A 117 -1.88 17.74 -19.29
C VAL A 117 -3.17 18.44 -18.86
N LYS A 118 -4.32 17.94 -19.35
CA LYS A 118 -5.64 18.36 -18.92
C LYS A 118 -6.40 17.17 -18.35
N LYS A 119 -6.88 17.28 -17.11
CA LYS A 119 -7.83 16.33 -16.52
C LYS A 119 -9.19 16.50 -17.19
N VAL A 120 -9.73 15.42 -17.76
CA VAL A 120 -11.01 15.43 -18.50
C VAL A 120 -12.15 14.74 -17.75
N SER A 121 -11.82 13.86 -16.82
CA SER A 121 -12.73 13.24 -15.85
C SER A 121 -11.94 12.85 -14.60
N SER A 122 -12.63 12.40 -13.55
CA SER A 122 -12.02 12.05 -12.25
C SER A 122 -10.81 11.12 -12.37
N ASP A 123 -10.77 10.27 -13.40
CA ASP A 123 -9.73 9.26 -13.62
C ASP A 123 -9.01 9.39 -14.97
N ARG A 124 -9.24 10.45 -15.76
CA ARG A 124 -8.71 10.55 -17.14
C ARG A 124 -7.99 11.85 -17.44
N TYR A 125 -6.92 11.72 -18.21
CA TYR A 125 -6.06 12.81 -18.62
C TYR A 125 -5.88 12.82 -20.13
N GLN A 126 -5.80 14.01 -20.70
CA GLN A 126 -5.44 14.25 -22.09
C GLN A 126 -4.14 15.04 -22.12
N TYR A 127 -3.19 14.65 -22.96
CA TYR A 127 -1.96 15.41 -23.15
C TYR A 127 -2.08 16.20 -24.47
N LYS A 128 -2.11 17.53 -24.36
CA LYS A 128 -2.14 18.46 -25.49
C LYS A 128 -0.81 19.20 -25.50
N LYS A 129 0.02 18.88 -26.49
CA LYS A 129 1.27 19.58 -26.76
C LYS A 129 0.99 20.83 -27.58
#